data_AF-A0A2D7QWF1-F1
#
_entry.id   AF-A0A2D7QWF1-F1
#
_cell.length_a   1.000
_cell.length_b   1.000
_cell.length_c   1.000
_cell.angle_alpha   90.00
_cell.angle_beta   90.00
_cell.angle_gamma   90.00
#
_symmetry.space_group_name_H-M   'P 1'
#
loop_
_entity.id
_entity.type
_entity.pdbx_description
1 polymer ?
#
loop_
_entity_poly.entity_id
_entity_poly.type
_entity_poly.pdbx_seq_one_letter_code
_entity_poly.pdbx_strand_id
1 'polypeptide(L)'
;MKKIPTILILLVGFVTPTFADKEVADRAIRCSALIYIELTRPEMAGLTAGEALMNRIYAYHMIDDNKEMEMTNGQITAAQTDAITKLTQEYIQGANLAEEYRGCVYWMTDVAKFINISEYVSQDNQMGEAEEMALFLSAPKETSVTIFKNPIETWEQQVDLGFAAWSSQELEVPYKKAILMRISEKFE
;
A
#
# COMPACT_ATOMS: atom_id res chain seq x y z
N MET A 1 -55.93 13.54 27.74
CA MET A 1 -55.17 13.40 26.48
C MET A 1 -53.72 13.83 26.74
N LYS A 2 -52.78 12.88 26.86
CA LYS A 2 -51.34 13.17 27.02
C LYS A 2 -50.73 13.31 25.62
N LYS A 3 -50.19 14.48 25.28
CA LYS A 3 -49.38 14.68 24.07
C LYS A 3 -47.93 14.43 24.45
N ILE A 4 -47.34 13.36 23.93
CA ILE A 4 -45.90 13.09 24.01
C ILE A 4 -45.27 13.85 22.82
N PRO A 5 -44.34 14.78 23.03
CA PRO A 5 -43.60 15.34 21.91
C PRO A 5 -42.53 14.33 21.49
N THR A 6 -42.66 13.82 20.27
CA THR A 6 -41.62 13.04 19.60
C THR A 6 -40.47 13.98 19.27
N ILE A 7 -39.38 13.94 20.05
CA ILE A 7 -38.13 14.62 19.71
C ILE A 7 -37.47 13.79 18.60
N LEU A 8 -37.53 14.32 17.38
CA LEU A 8 -36.80 13.81 16.24
C LEU A 8 -35.31 14.14 16.46
N ILE A 9 -34.52 13.17 16.91
CA ILE A 9 -33.06 13.30 16.97
C ILE A 9 -32.56 13.21 15.52
N LEU A 10 -32.28 14.37 14.92
CA LEU A 10 -31.50 14.46 13.68
C LEU A 10 -30.06 14.04 14.02
N LEU A 11 -29.72 12.78 13.76
CA LEU A 11 -28.33 12.33 13.66
C LEU A 11 -27.75 12.93 12.38
N VAL A 12 -27.27 14.17 12.46
CA VAL A 12 -26.35 14.71 11.47
C VAL A 12 -25.03 13.97 11.70
N GLY A 13 -24.80 12.90 10.94
CA GLY A 13 -23.49 12.29 10.85
C GLY A 13 -22.54 13.36 10.34
N PHE A 14 -21.65 13.85 11.21
CA PHE A 14 -20.53 14.67 10.79
C PHE A 14 -19.63 13.76 9.93
N VAL A 15 -19.82 13.82 8.61
CA VAL A 15 -18.83 13.31 7.67
C VAL A 15 -17.66 14.28 7.77
N THR A 16 -16.65 13.94 8.56
CA THR A 16 -15.40 14.70 8.56
C THR A 16 -14.88 14.66 7.11
N PRO A 17 -14.58 15.81 6.50
CA PRO A 17 -13.98 15.79 5.18
C PRO A 17 -12.68 15.00 5.26
N THR A 18 -12.57 14.00 4.40
CA THR A 18 -11.37 13.16 4.30
C THR A 18 -10.39 13.86 3.40
N PHE A 19 -9.36 14.44 4.00
CA PHE A 19 -8.35 15.21 3.30
C PHE A 19 -7.17 14.32 2.87
N ALA A 20 -6.55 14.70 1.76
CA ALA A 20 -5.25 14.21 1.36
C ALA A 20 -4.24 14.33 2.50
N ASP A 21 -3.33 13.38 2.58
CA ASP A 21 -2.46 13.21 3.74
C ASP A 21 -1.12 12.65 3.26
N LYS A 22 -0.12 13.52 3.26
CA LYS A 22 1.19 13.20 2.71
C LYS A 22 1.85 12.01 3.42
N GLU A 23 1.64 11.83 4.72
CA GLU A 23 2.21 10.69 5.43
C GLU A 23 1.60 9.37 4.97
N VAL A 24 0.30 9.38 4.63
CA VAL A 24 -0.40 8.23 4.05
C VAL A 24 0.11 7.96 2.64
N ALA A 25 0.32 9.01 1.83
CA ALA A 25 0.92 8.88 0.51
C ALA A 25 2.33 8.27 0.58
N ASP A 26 3.21 8.83 1.39
CA ASP A 26 4.61 8.38 1.54
C ASP A 26 4.67 6.91 2.00
N ARG A 27 3.75 6.50 2.89
CA ARG A 27 3.62 5.10 3.32
C ARG A 27 3.07 4.21 2.22
N ALA A 28 2.06 4.67 1.48
CA ALA A 28 1.43 3.90 0.41
C ALA A 28 2.41 3.59 -0.72
N ILE A 29 3.18 4.58 -1.19
CA ILE A 29 4.18 4.34 -2.25
C ILE A 29 5.30 3.42 -1.80
N ARG A 30 5.66 3.49 -0.51
CA ARG A 30 6.66 2.59 0.07
C ARG A 30 6.14 1.17 0.23
N CYS A 31 4.88 1.00 0.62
CA CYS A 31 4.20 -0.31 0.61
C CYS A 31 4.07 -0.88 -0.79
N SER A 32 3.72 -0.05 -1.77
CA SER A 32 3.69 -0.43 -3.19
C SER A 32 5.06 -0.96 -3.65
N ALA A 33 6.14 -0.26 -3.31
CA ALA A 33 7.50 -0.69 -3.64
C ALA A 33 7.89 -2.03 -2.98
N LEU A 34 7.57 -2.24 -1.69
CA LEU A 34 7.80 -3.53 -1.01
C LEU A 34 7.01 -4.67 -1.69
N ILE A 35 5.74 -4.43 -2.04
CA ILE A 35 4.93 -5.43 -2.74
C ILE A 35 5.49 -5.70 -4.14
N TYR A 36 5.96 -4.69 -4.86
CA TYR A 36 6.55 -4.84 -6.18
C TYR A 36 7.81 -5.72 -6.16
N ILE A 37 8.67 -5.57 -5.14
CA ILE A 37 9.83 -6.44 -4.93
C ILE A 37 9.39 -7.91 -4.78
N GLU A 38 8.28 -8.16 -4.08
CA GLU A 38 7.74 -9.51 -3.91
C GLU A 38 7.08 -10.07 -5.16
N LEU A 39 6.44 -9.24 -5.98
CA LEU A 39 5.82 -9.62 -7.25
C LEU A 39 6.80 -10.20 -8.27
N THR A 40 8.10 -9.99 -8.06
CA THR A 40 9.14 -10.62 -8.87
C THR A 40 9.20 -12.14 -8.69
N ARG A 41 8.55 -12.66 -7.65
CA ARG A 41 8.39 -14.08 -7.37
C ARG A 41 7.07 -14.57 -8.02
N PRO A 42 7.11 -15.58 -8.90
CA PRO A 42 5.92 -16.05 -9.62
C PRO A 42 4.74 -16.44 -8.71
N GLU A 43 5.03 -17.01 -7.54
CA GLU A 43 4.00 -17.41 -6.57
C GLU A 43 3.28 -16.21 -5.92
N MET A 44 3.84 -15.02 -6.02
CA MET A 44 3.28 -13.79 -5.44
C MET A 44 2.42 -13.00 -6.43
N ALA A 45 2.23 -13.46 -7.67
CA ALA A 45 1.49 -12.75 -8.72
C ALA A 45 0.07 -12.30 -8.33
N GLY A 46 -0.55 -12.96 -7.35
CA GLY A 46 -1.84 -12.57 -6.77
C GLY A 46 -1.82 -11.21 -6.05
N LEU A 47 -0.64 -10.67 -5.71
CA LEU A 47 -0.50 -9.35 -5.06
C LEU A 47 -0.55 -8.17 -6.04
N THR A 48 -0.64 -8.40 -7.36
CA THR A 48 -0.64 -7.31 -8.37
C THR A 48 -1.76 -6.29 -8.10
N ALA A 49 -2.94 -6.78 -7.70
CA ALA A 49 -4.04 -5.90 -7.32
C ALA A 49 -3.74 -5.06 -6.07
N GLY A 50 -2.91 -5.59 -5.15
CA GLY A 50 -2.46 -4.86 -3.96
C GLY A 50 -1.47 -3.75 -4.25
N GLU A 51 -0.54 -3.98 -5.17
CA GLU A 51 0.41 -2.96 -5.66
C GLU A 51 -0.34 -1.81 -6.35
N ALA A 52 -1.27 -2.13 -7.26
CA ALA A 52 -2.13 -1.15 -7.90
C ALA A 52 -2.99 -0.37 -6.89
N LEU A 53 -3.52 -1.04 -5.87
CA LEU A 53 -4.29 -0.42 -4.80
C LEU A 53 -3.46 0.61 -4.02
N MET A 54 -2.23 0.26 -3.66
CA MET A 54 -1.32 1.15 -2.93
C MET A 54 -0.89 2.35 -3.80
N ASN A 55 -0.64 2.13 -5.09
CA ASN A 55 -0.39 3.22 -6.03
C ASN A 55 -1.57 4.20 -6.11
N ARG A 56 -2.81 3.70 -6.03
CA ARG A 56 -4.01 4.54 -6.06
C ARG A 56 -4.17 5.38 -4.78
N ILE A 57 -3.91 4.79 -3.60
CA ILE A 57 -3.86 5.54 -2.33
C ILE A 57 -2.81 6.63 -2.41
N TYR A 58 -1.60 6.30 -2.88
CA TYR A 58 -0.54 7.29 -3.06
C TYR A 58 -1.00 8.45 -3.94
N ALA A 59 -1.56 8.15 -5.12
CA ALA A 59 -2.01 9.16 -6.06
C ALA A 59 -3.01 10.14 -5.44
N TYR A 60 -4.06 9.64 -4.78
CA TYR A 60 -5.08 10.50 -4.20
C TYR A 60 -4.61 11.29 -2.98
N HIS A 61 -3.70 10.74 -2.18
CA HIS A 61 -3.14 11.47 -1.04
C HIS A 61 -2.02 12.45 -1.40
N MET A 62 -1.51 12.42 -2.64
CA MET A 62 -0.53 13.38 -3.17
C MET A 62 -1.16 14.56 -3.91
N ILE A 63 -2.41 14.41 -4.37
CA ILE A 63 -3.15 15.50 -4.99
C ILE A 63 -3.47 16.54 -3.91
N ASP A 64 -2.90 17.74 -4.09
CA ASP A 64 -3.27 18.93 -3.32
C ASP A 64 -4.64 19.40 -3.84
N ASP A 65 -5.58 19.69 -2.93
CA ASP A 65 -7.01 19.97 -3.15
C ASP A 65 -7.32 21.05 -4.21
N ASN A 66 -6.32 21.69 -4.82
CA ASN A 66 -6.47 22.86 -5.68
C ASN A 66 -5.65 22.90 -6.97
N LYS A 67 -4.84 21.90 -7.37
CA LYS A 67 -3.97 22.10 -8.57
C LYS A 67 -3.92 21.04 -9.65
N GLU A 68 -4.10 19.75 -9.41
CA GLU A 68 -4.21 18.74 -10.47
C GLU A 68 -5.07 17.57 -9.98
N MET A 69 -6.09 17.13 -10.73
CA MET A 69 -7.01 16.08 -10.27
C MET A 69 -6.47 14.65 -10.47
N GLU A 70 -5.31 14.49 -11.12
CA GLU A 70 -4.80 13.16 -11.45
C GLU A 70 -3.27 13.15 -11.50
N MET A 71 -2.66 12.18 -10.80
CA MET A 71 -1.24 11.86 -10.98
C MET A 71 -1.08 10.96 -12.22
N THR A 72 -0.11 11.26 -13.06
CA THR A 72 0.20 10.41 -14.21
C THR A 72 0.84 9.09 -13.79
N ASN A 73 0.62 8.02 -14.55
CA ASN A 73 1.32 6.74 -14.36
C ASN A 73 2.85 6.92 -14.32
N GLY A 74 3.41 7.82 -15.13
CA GLY A 74 4.85 8.10 -15.13
C GLY A 74 5.35 8.68 -13.80
N GLN A 75 4.59 9.57 -13.16
CA GLN A 75 4.92 10.11 -11.84
C GLN A 75 4.84 9.04 -10.74
N ILE A 76 3.84 8.16 -10.81
CA ILE A 76 3.69 7.04 -9.87
C ILE A 76 4.87 6.08 -10.00
N THR A 77 5.21 5.67 -11.23
CA THR A 77 6.35 4.77 -11.50
C THR A 77 7.68 5.37 -11.05
N ALA A 78 7.89 6.67 -11.25
CA ALA A 78 9.09 7.36 -10.77
C ALA A 78 9.18 7.32 -9.24
N ALA A 79 8.09 7.64 -8.54
CA ALA A 79 8.04 7.61 -7.08
C ALA A 79 8.24 6.19 -6.52
N GLN A 80 7.65 5.17 -7.15
CA GLN A 80 7.84 3.77 -6.78
C GLN A 80 9.31 3.34 -6.99
N THR A 81 9.93 3.76 -8.10
CA THR A 81 11.36 3.47 -8.38
C THR A 81 12.27 4.09 -7.33
N ASP A 82 12.01 5.34 -6.92
CA ASP A 82 12.74 6.00 -5.84
C ASP A 82 12.56 5.27 -4.50
N ALA A 83 11.33 4.82 -4.21
CA ALA A 83 11.03 4.06 -3.01
C ALA A 83 11.75 2.69 -2.99
N ILE A 84 11.74 1.95 -4.11
CA ILE A 84 12.49 0.69 -4.28
C ILE A 84 13.98 0.93 -4.04
N THR A 85 14.53 2.01 -4.59
CA THR A 85 15.95 2.35 -4.43
C THR A 85 16.31 2.58 -2.96
N LYS A 86 15.48 3.33 -2.22
CA LYS A 86 15.69 3.56 -0.78
C LYS A 86 15.56 2.28 0.03
N LEU A 87 14.50 1.49 -0.19
CA LEU A 87 14.29 0.20 0.47
C LEU A 87 15.47 -0.75 0.24
N THR A 88 16.00 -0.78 -0.98
CA THR A 88 17.18 -1.58 -1.33
C THR A 88 18.40 -1.14 -0.54
N GLN A 89 18.65 0.16 -0.45
CA GLN A 89 19.78 0.69 0.33
C GLN A 89 19.65 0.37 1.82
N GLU A 90 18.46 0.54 2.39
CA GLU A 90 18.18 0.21 3.79
C GLU A 90 18.35 -1.29 4.06
N TYR A 91 17.85 -2.14 3.16
CA TYR A 91 18.03 -3.59 3.24
C TYR A 91 19.52 -3.98 3.25
N ILE A 92 20.31 -3.42 2.33
CA ILE A 92 21.76 -3.63 2.25
C ILE A 92 22.47 -3.15 3.52
N GLN A 93 22.00 -2.06 4.13
CA GLN A 93 22.51 -1.55 5.41
C GLN A 93 22.07 -2.38 6.62
N GLY A 94 21.24 -3.40 6.40
CA GLY A 94 20.80 -4.33 7.44
C GLY A 94 19.53 -3.91 8.17
N ALA A 95 18.77 -2.95 7.64
CA ALA A 95 17.44 -2.66 8.16
C ALA A 95 16.53 -3.89 8.07
N ASN A 96 15.81 -4.17 9.16
CA ASN A 96 14.78 -5.20 9.14
C ASN A 96 13.47 -4.63 8.59
N LEU A 97 13.12 -5.00 7.37
CA LEU A 97 11.91 -4.51 6.68
C LEU A 97 10.68 -5.41 6.90
N ALA A 98 10.79 -6.47 7.72
CA ALA A 98 9.73 -7.46 7.90
C ALA A 98 8.47 -6.88 8.55
N GLU A 99 8.64 -6.03 9.57
CA GLU A 99 7.49 -5.41 10.26
C GLU A 99 6.74 -4.48 9.31
N GLU A 100 7.48 -3.72 8.53
CA GLU A 100 6.93 -2.81 7.53
C GLU A 100 6.20 -3.59 6.43
N TYR A 101 6.85 -4.59 5.84
CA TYR A 101 6.23 -5.42 4.80
C TYR A 101 4.97 -6.13 5.31
N ARG A 102 5.01 -6.70 6.52
CA ARG A 102 3.83 -7.27 7.17
C ARG A 102 2.72 -6.22 7.31
N GLY A 103 3.06 -5.03 7.81
CA GLY A 103 2.15 -3.90 7.92
C GLY A 103 1.48 -3.56 6.59
N CYS A 104 2.27 -3.49 5.52
CA CYS A 104 1.78 -3.23 4.17
C CYS A 104 0.77 -4.29 3.69
N VAL A 105 1.08 -5.58 3.87
CA VAL A 105 0.19 -6.67 3.44
C VAL A 105 -1.15 -6.66 4.20
N TYR A 106 -1.13 -6.38 5.50
CA TYR A 106 -2.38 -6.28 6.25
C TYR A 106 -3.13 -4.97 5.96
N TRP A 107 -2.42 -3.86 5.78
CA TRP A 107 -3.03 -2.59 5.41
C TRP A 107 -3.72 -2.66 4.03
N MET A 108 -3.08 -3.24 3.01
CA MET A 108 -3.74 -3.46 1.71
C MET A 108 -4.99 -4.33 1.83
N THR A 109 -4.97 -5.31 2.73
CA THR A 109 -6.11 -6.20 2.95
C THR A 109 -7.27 -5.44 3.57
N ASP A 110 -6.98 -4.53 4.51
CA ASP A 110 -8.01 -3.70 5.15
C ASP A 110 -8.61 -2.70 4.17
N VAL A 111 -7.78 -2.07 3.32
CA VAL A 111 -8.27 -1.21 2.24
C VAL A 111 -9.11 -1.99 1.24
N ALA A 112 -8.62 -3.15 0.76
CA ALA A 112 -9.34 -3.96 -0.22
C ALA A 112 -10.73 -4.41 0.28
N LYS A 113 -10.86 -4.70 1.58
CA LYS A 113 -12.16 -4.97 2.21
C LYS A 113 -13.03 -3.72 2.28
N PHE A 114 -12.46 -2.59 2.69
CA PHE A 114 -13.19 -1.33 2.84
C PHE A 114 -13.81 -0.87 1.51
N ILE A 115 -13.05 -0.92 0.42
CA ILE A 115 -13.52 -0.49 -0.91
C ILE A 115 -14.36 -1.55 -1.63
N ASN A 116 -14.56 -2.72 -1.03
CA ASN A 116 -15.14 -3.89 -1.66
C ASN A 116 -14.47 -4.17 -3.03
N ILE A 117 -13.20 -4.58 -3.01
CA ILE A 117 -12.37 -4.69 -4.21
C ILE A 117 -13.05 -5.49 -5.34
N SER A 118 -13.86 -6.51 -5.03
CA SER A 118 -14.61 -7.29 -6.02
C SER A 118 -15.64 -6.48 -6.79
N GLU A 119 -16.34 -5.55 -6.13
CA GLU A 119 -17.27 -4.65 -6.80
C GLU A 119 -16.51 -3.54 -7.53
N TYR A 120 -15.47 -2.99 -6.91
CA TYR A 120 -14.67 -1.92 -7.48
C TYR A 120 -14.00 -2.30 -8.81
N VAL A 121 -13.44 -3.51 -8.93
CA VAL A 121 -12.79 -3.98 -10.17
C VAL A 121 -13.77 -4.61 -11.18
N SER A 122 -15.07 -4.62 -10.87
CA SER A 122 -16.08 -5.23 -11.75
C SER A 122 -16.29 -4.40 -13.03
N GLN A 123 -16.66 -5.07 -14.13
CA GLN A 123 -16.95 -4.40 -15.40
C GLN A 123 -18.19 -3.49 -15.34
N ASP A 124 -19.08 -3.75 -14.38
CA ASP A 124 -20.31 -2.98 -14.17
C ASP A 124 -20.08 -1.75 -13.27
N ASN A 125 -18.87 -1.57 -12.74
CA ASN A 125 -18.55 -0.40 -11.93
C ASN A 125 -18.46 0.86 -12.81
N GLN A 126 -19.30 1.86 -12.51
CA GLN A 126 -19.35 3.15 -13.19
C GLN A 126 -19.03 4.33 -12.25
N MET A 127 -18.30 4.05 -11.15
CA MET A 127 -17.88 5.05 -10.17
C MET A 127 -17.14 6.21 -10.84
N GLY A 128 -17.57 7.45 -10.54
CA GLY A 128 -16.91 8.64 -11.05
C GLY A 128 -15.60 8.95 -10.30
N GLU A 129 -14.66 9.64 -10.94
CA GLU A 129 -13.35 9.97 -10.38
C GLU A 129 -13.42 10.66 -9.00
N ALA A 130 -14.36 11.58 -8.80
CA ALA A 130 -14.53 12.27 -7.52
C ALA A 130 -15.07 11.34 -6.42
N GLU A 131 -15.94 10.39 -6.77
CA GLU A 131 -16.47 9.39 -5.85
C GLU A 131 -15.38 8.37 -5.49
N GLU A 132 -14.59 7.96 -6.47
CA GLU A 132 -13.42 7.11 -6.28
C GLU A 132 -12.39 7.78 -5.37
N MET A 133 -12.03 9.03 -5.64
CA MET A 133 -11.11 9.78 -4.80
C MET A 133 -11.63 9.89 -3.36
N ALA A 134 -12.90 10.23 -3.17
CA ALA A 134 -13.51 10.29 -1.84
C ALA A 134 -13.49 8.94 -1.11
N LEU A 135 -13.76 7.84 -1.83
CA LEU A 135 -13.69 6.48 -1.29
C LEU A 135 -12.28 6.14 -0.79
N PHE A 136 -11.26 6.41 -1.61
CA PHE A 136 -9.87 6.11 -1.26
C PHE A 136 -9.32 7.03 -0.17
N LEU A 137 -9.66 8.32 -0.16
CA LEU A 137 -9.29 9.25 0.92
C LEU A 137 -9.95 8.86 2.26
N SER A 138 -11.09 8.16 2.21
CA SER A 138 -11.79 7.62 3.37
C SER A 138 -11.31 6.24 3.81
N ALA A 139 -10.43 5.60 3.03
CA ALA A 139 -9.94 4.28 3.35
C ALA A 139 -9.07 4.28 4.63
N PRO A 140 -8.90 3.12 5.29
CA PRO A 140 -7.99 2.99 6.42
C PRO A 140 -6.60 3.51 6.04
N LYS A 141 -5.96 4.25 6.96
CA LYS A 141 -4.61 4.82 6.78
C LYS A 141 -3.49 3.92 7.31
N GLU A 142 -3.88 2.86 8.02
CA GLU A 142 -3.02 1.86 8.62
C GLU A 142 -3.78 0.55 8.78
N THR A 143 -3.07 -0.51 9.15
CA THR A 143 -3.73 -1.78 9.42
C THR A 143 -4.50 -1.76 10.75
N SER A 144 -5.68 -2.37 10.73
CA SER A 144 -6.48 -2.70 11.91
C SER A 144 -5.92 -3.89 12.69
N VAL A 145 -4.96 -4.63 12.13
CA VAL A 145 -4.41 -5.86 12.73
C VAL A 145 -3.35 -5.51 13.76
N THR A 146 -3.65 -5.84 15.01
CA THR A 146 -2.74 -5.67 16.16
C THR A 146 -2.17 -6.99 16.67
N ILE A 147 -2.74 -8.12 16.22
CA ILE A 147 -2.31 -9.48 16.58
C ILE A 147 -2.05 -10.27 15.30
N PHE A 148 -0.80 -10.62 15.07
CA PHE A 148 -0.37 -11.30 13.85
C PHE A 148 -0.35 -12.81 14.04
N LYS A 149 -0.95 -13.53 13.08
CA LYS A 149 -1.01 -15.00 13.11
C LYS A 149 0.37 -15.63 12.90
N ASN A 150 1.17 -15.06 12.00
CA ASN A 150 2.49 -15.55 11.66
C ASN A 150 3.56 -14.76 12.45
N PRO A 151 4.60 -15.44 12.95
CA PRO A 151 5.69 -14.81 13.66
C PRO A 151 6.54 -13.94 12.71
N ILE A 152 7.29 -12.98 13.24
CA ILE A 152 7.97 -11.96 12.42
C ILE A 152 9.05 -12.57 11.52
N GLU A 153 9.69 -13.64 11.94
CA GLU A 153 10.73 -14.37 11.23
C GLU A 153 10.22 -14.95 9.91
N THR A 154 8.93 -15.31 9.85
CA THR A 154 8.31 -15.74 8.58
C THR A 154 8.26 -14.59 7.57
N TRP A 155 8.05 -13.36 8.04
CA TRP A 155 8.02 -12.16 7.19
C TRP A 155 9.41 -11.71 6.80
N GLU A 156 10.40 -11.86 7.69
CA GLU A 156 11.81 -11.65 7.36
C GLU A 156 12.24 -12.55 6.20
N GLN A 157 11.85 -13.83 6.25
CA GLN A 157 12.12 -14.76 5.16
C GLN A 157 11.43 -14.35 3.85
N GLN A 158 10.20 -13.84 3.90
CA GLN A 158 9.53 -13.33 2.70
C GLN A 158 10.33 -12.19 2.09
N VAL A 159 10.69 -11.18 2.89
CA VAL A 159 11.49 -10.03 2.44
C VAL A 159 12.80 -10.49 1.79
N ASP A 160 13.50 -11.44 2.40
CA ASP A 160 14.75 -11.97 1.84
C ASP A 160 14.54 -12.68 0.50
N LEU A 161 13.45 -13.46 0.36
CA LEU A 161 13.08 -14.08 -0.91
C LEU A 161 12.70 -13.05 -1.97
N GLY A 162 11.98 -12.00 -1.58
CA GLY A 162 11.62 -10.88 -2.46
C GLY A 162 12.85 -10.18 -3.02
N PHE A 163 13.79 -9.79 -2.17
CA PHE A 163 15.04 -9.16 -2.60
C PHE A 163 15.93 -10.11 -3.43
N ALA A 164 15.96 -11.40 -3.11
CA ALA A 164 16.66 -12.41 -3.90
C ALA A 164 16.09 -12.52 -5.32
N ALA A 165 14.76 -12.61 -5.45
CA ALA A 165 14.08 -12.69 -6.73
C ALA A 165 14.20 -11.38 -7.53
N TRP A 166 14.00 -10.23 -6.88
CA TRP A 166 14.12 -8.92 -7.51
C TRP A 166 15.52 -8.69 -8.05
N SER A 167 16.57 -8.98 -7.26
CA SER A 167 17.96 -8.88 -7.71
C SER A 167 18.34 -9.89 -8.81
N SER A 168 17.56 -10.96 -8.98
CA SER A 168 17.78 -11.98 -10.00
C SER A 168 17.17 -11.65 -11.35
N GLN A 169 16.39 -10.58 -11.47
CA GLN A 169 15.84 -10.14 -12.76
C GLN A 169 16.95 -9.88 -13.80
N GLU A 170 16.62 -10.13 -15.07
CA GLU A 170 17.55 -9.99 -16.20
C GLU A 170 17.89 -8.54 -16.54
N LEU A 171 17.05 -7.59 -16.15
CA LEU A 171 17.31 -6.16 -16.26
C LEU A 171 18.44 -5.74 -15.30
N GLU A 172 19.16 -4.66 -15.60
CA GLU A 172 20.18 -4.11 -14.69
C GLU A 172 19.50 -3.62 -13.40
N VAL A 173 19.40 -4.50 -12.41
CA VAL A 173 18.93 -4.16 -11.07
C VAL A 173 20.05 -3.44 -10.33
N PRO A 174 19.85 -2.19 -9.89
CA PRO A 174 20.83 -1.48 -9.08
C PRO A 174 21.19 -2.30 -7.84
N TYR A 175 22.47 -2.32 -7.47
CA TYR A 175 22.98 -2.95 -6.25
C TYR A 175 22.85 -4.48 -6.14
N LYS A 176 22.56 -5.21 -7.23
CA LYS A 176 22.45 -6.69 -7.26
C LYS A 176 23.49 -7.44 -6.41
N LYS A 177 24.78 -7.15 -6.59
CA LYS A 177 25.86 -7.82 -5.83
C LYS A 177 25.77 -7.59 -4.32
N ALA A 178 25.42 -6.37 -3.89
CA ALA A 178 25.31 -6.03 -2.49
C ALA A 178 24.11 -6.72 -1.82
N ILE A 179 22.99 -6.84 -2.54
CA ILE A 179 21.80 -7.57 -2.08
C ILE A 179 22.11 -9.05 -1.86
N LEU A 180 22.74 -9.70 -2.84
CA LEU A 180 23.09 -11.11 -2.75
C LEU A 180 24.10 -11.38 -1.62
N MET A 181 25.07 -10.48 -1.43
CA MET A 181 26.02 -10.56 -0.32
C MET A 181 25.32 -10.46 1.03
N ARG A 182 24.37 -9.52 1.18
CA ARG A 182 23.60 -9.37 2.41
C ARG A 182 22.76 -10.60 2.74
N ILE A 183 22.17 -11.24 1.72
CA ILE A 183 21.45 -12.50 1.88
C ILE A 183 22.40 -13.59 2.36
N SER A 184 23.59 -13.74 1.74
CA SER A 184 24.55 -14.78 2.14
C SER A 184 25.04 -14.64 3.58
N GLU A 185 25.23 -13.41 4.08
CA GLU A 185 25.64 -13.16 5.49
C GLU A 185 24.66 -13.73 6.52
N LYS A 186 23.40 -13.99 6.14
CA LYS A 186 22.39 -14.58 7.04
C LYS A 186 22.47 -16.10 7.13
N PHE A 187 23.21 -16.76 6.24
CA PHE A 187 23.35 -18.21 6.16
C PHE A 187 24.74 -18.72 6.58
N GLU A 188 25.68 -17.83 6.90
CA GLU A 188 27.01 -18.13 7.48
C GLU A 188 26.97 -18.15 9.02
#